data_AF-A0AA36AMY1-F1
#
_entry.id   AF-A0AA36AMY1-F1
#
_cell.length_a   1.000
_cell.length_b   1.000
_cell.length_c   1.000
_cell.angle_alpha   90.00
_cell.angle_beta   90.00
_cell.angle_gamma   90.00
#
_symmetry.space_group_name_H-M   'P 1'
#
loop_
_entity.id
_entity.type
_entity.pdbx_description
1 polymer ?
#
loop_
_entity_poly.entity_id
_entity_poly.type
_entity_poly.pdbx_seq_one_letter_code
_entity_poly.pdbx_strand_id
1 'polypeptide(L)' 'MLETLIAKKQTKKLGFTGPTEMYLQPNTTSQELGWHYKEHFTMSQKPSWTYIERWPIVQNEMTKFVDHMKRNDRDFIFF' A
#
# COMPACT_ATOMS: atom_id res chain seq x y z
N MET A 1 7.59 2.83 -51.41
CA MET A 1 7.93 3.16 -50.01
C MET A 1 7.02 4.29 -49.55
N LEU A 2 5.81 3.94 -49.11
CA LEU A 2 4.89 4.85 -48.41
C LEU A 2 4.73 4.23 -47.02
N GLU A 3 5.73 4.47 -46.17
CA GLU A 3 5.69 4.00 -44.80
C GLU A 3 4.58 4.75 -44.05
N THR A 4 3.49 4.04 -43.81
CA THR A 4 2.85 3.91 -42.50
C THR A 4 3.05 5.10 -41.54
N LEU A 5 2.35 6.21 -41.79
CA LEU A 5 1.97 7.09 -40.70
C LEU A 5 0.76 6.49 -39.99
N ILE A 6 1.00 5.44 -39.22
CA ILE A 6 0.11 5.00 -38.16
C ILE A 6 0.07 6.15 -37.15
N ALA A 7 -0.91 7.04 -37.33
CA ALA A 7 -1.26 8.02 -36.33
C ALA A 7 -1.75 7.25 -35.10
N LYS A 8 -0.85 6.99 -34.16
CA LYS A 8 -1.19 6.60 -32.78
C LYS A 8 -1.98 7.77 -32.18
N LYS A 9 -3.30 7.73 -32.36
CA LYS A 9 -4.23 8.55 -31.60
C LYS A 9 -4.13 8.10 -30.15
N GLN A 10 -3.23 8.73 -29.39
CA GLN A 10 -3.18 8.59 -27.94
C GLN A 10 -4.54 9.02 -27.41
N THR A 11 -5.36 8.05 -27.02
CA THR A 11 -6.54 8.31 -26.20
C THR A 11 -6.03 8.80 -24.85
N LYS A 12 -6.04 10.11 -24.65
CA LYS A 12 -5.86 10.69 -23.30
C LYS A 12 -6.89 10.00 -22.41
N LYS A 13 -6.44 9.21 -21.43
CA LYS A 13 -7.30 8.74 -20.35
C LYS A 13 -7.67 9.96 -19.52
N LEU A 14 -8.71 10.67 -19.95
CA LEU A 14 -9.27 11.81 -19.24
C LEU A 14 -10.26 11.28 -18.20
N GLY A 15 -9.73 10.57 -17.22
CA GLY A 15 -10.49 10.10 -16.08
C GLY A 15 -9.73 10.49 -14.84
N PHE A 16 -10.26 11.44 -14.08
CA PHE A 16 -9.77 11.69 -12.73
C PHE A 16 -9.84 10.37 -11.96
N THR A 17 -8.71 9.95 -11.39
CA THR A 17 -8.60 8.65 -10.71
C THR A 17 -9.04 8.72 -9.25
N GLY A 18 -9.38 9.91 -8.75
CA GLY A 18 -9.93 10.08 -7.42
C GLY A 18 -10.31 11.51 -7.06
N PRO A 19 -10.92 11.70 -5.88
CA PRO A 19 -11.47 12.98 -5.43
C PRO A 19 -10.41 14.07 -5.25
N THR A 20 -9.17 13.72 -4.90
CA THR A 20 -8.03 14.67 -4.78
C THR A 20 -7.66 15.33 -6.10
N GLU A 21 -8.00 14.73 -7.24
CA GLU A 21 -7.71 15.30 -8.56
C GLU A 21 -8.90 16.14 -9.08
N MET A 22 -10.10 15.91 -8.55
CA MET A 22 -11.33 16.62 -8.92
C MET A 22 -11.54 17.88 -8.10
N TYR A 23 -11.13 17.89 -6.83
CA TYR A 23 -11.36 19.00 -5.91
C TYR A 23 -10.04 19.50 -5.32
N LEU A 24 -9.96 20.81 -5.11
CA LEU A 24 -8.81 21.45 -4.45
C LEU A 24 -8.77 21.18 -2.94
N GLN A 25 -9.91 20.87 -2.34
CA GLN A 25 -10.09 20.65 -0.91
C GLN A 25 -11.12 19.53 -0.68
N PRO A 26 -11.08 18.84 0.48
CA PRO A 26 -12.07 17.83 0.81
C PRO A 26 -13.45 18.49 0.92
N ASN A 27 -14.44 17.92 0.24
CA ASN A 27 -15.81 18.46 0.24
C ASN A 27 -16.63 17.93 1.42
N THR A 28 -16.21 16.81 2.01
CA THR A 28 -16.88 16.17 3.14
C THR A 28 -15.89 15.89 4.26
N THR A 29 -16.40 15.85 5.49
CA THR A 29 -15.63 15.48 6.69
C THR A 29 -15.02 14.07 6.57
N SER A 30 -15.70 13.14 5.89
CA SER A 30 -15.15 11.81 5.61
C SER A 30 -13.95 11.85 4.66
N GLN A 31 -13.90 12.81 3.74
CA GLN A 31 -12.78 12.97 2.82
C GLN A 31 -11.55 13.58 3.51
N GLU A 32 -11.73 14.44 4.52
CA GLU A 32 -10.63 15.05 5.29
C GLU A 32 -9.68 13.99 5.88
N LEU A 33 -10.21 12.88 6.40
CA LEU A 33 -9.41 11.82 7.02
C LEU A 33 -8.43 11.14 6.06
N GLY A 34 -8.81 11.02 4.78
CA GLY A 34 -8.01 10.36 3.74
C GLY A 34 -7.33 11.33 2.77
N TRP A 35 -7.59 12.63 2.88
CA TRP A 35 -7.21 13.62 1.88
C TRP A 35 -5.69 13.70 1.68
N HIS A 36 -4.96 13.72 2.79
CA HIS A 36 -3.50 13.81 2.83
C HIS A 36 -2.78 12.45 2.78
N TYR A 37 -3.53 11.36 2.62
CA TYR A 37 -2.95 10.01 2.65
C TYR A 37 -1.93 9.80 1.52
N LYS A 38 -2.18 10.36 0.32
CA LYS A 38 -1.26 10.25 -0.82
C LYS A 38 0.04 11.04 -0.63
N GLU A 39 -0.02 12.18 0.07
CA GLU A 39 1.13 13.04 0.33
C GLU A 39 2.09 12.38 1.33
N HIS A 40 1.56 11.74 2.37
CA HIS A 40 2.36 11.13 3.43
C HIS A 40 2.79 9.68 3.16
N PHE A 41 2.14 8.98 2.23
CA PHE A 41 2.36 7.54 2.02
C PHE A 41 3.11 7.19 0.73
N THR A 42 3.57 8.16 -0.07
CA THR A 42 4.66 7.85 -1.01
C THR A 42 5.83 7.38 -0.15
N MET A 43 6.11 6.07 -0.16
CA MET A 43 7.17 5.46 0.66
C MET A 43 8.55 6.11 0.41
N SER A 44 8.69 6.85 -0.68
CA SER A 44 9.85 7.67 -1.00
C SER A 44 10.01 8.95 -0.16
N GLN A 45 8.99 9.40 0.59
CA GLN A 45 8.99 10.69 1.31
C GLN A 45 8.70 10.58 2.82
N LYS A 46 8.75 9.37 3.40
CA LYS A 46 8.75 9.28 4.87
C LYS A 46 10.02 9.95 5.40
N PRO A 47 9.95 10.81 6.44
CA PRO A 47 11.15 11.28 7.11
C PRO A 47 11.95 10.06 7.56
N SER A 48 13.19 9.92 7.10
CA SER A 48 13.98 8.69 7.30
C SER A 48 14.15 8.33 8.78
N TRP A 49 13.95 9.29 9.69
CA TRP A 49 14.06 9.12 11.14
C TRP A 49 12.82 8.45 11.77
N THR A 50 11.66 8.40 11.12
CA THR A 50 10.47 7.64 11.59
C THR A 50 10.25 6.31 10.87
N TYR A 51 10.94 6.09 9.75
CA TYR A 51 10.77 4.88 8.97
C TYR A 51 11.56 3.72 9.59
N ILE A 52 10.82 2.77 10.15
CA ILE A 52 11.36 1.45 10.54
C ILE A 52 10.94 0.47 9.46
N GLU A 53 11.90 -0.18 8.82
CA GLU A 53 11.62 -1.27 7.90
C GLU A 53 10.87 -2.38 8.64
N ARG A 54 9.66 -2.69 8.17
CA ARG A 54 8.83 -3.74 8.77
C ARG A 54 8.83 -4.94 7.85
N TRP A 55 9.39 -6.03 8.34
CA TRP A 55 9.28 -7.34 7.70
C TRP A 55 7.97 -7.96 8.17
N PRO A 56 6.99 -8.20 7.29
CA PRO A 56 5.79 -8.91 7.69
C PRO A 56 6.20 -10.30 8.17
N ILE A 57 5.85 -10.64 9.40
CA ILE A 57 6.05 -11.99 9.91
C ILE A 57 5.03 -12.88 9.20
N VAL A 58 5.50 -13.65 8.22
CA VAL A 58 4.67 -14.64 7.55
C VAL A 58 4.51 -15.82 8.50
N GLN A 59 3.36 -15.90 9.17
CA GLN A 59 3.02 -17.03 10.02
C GLN A 59 2.61 -18.22 9.15
N ASN A 60 3.53 -19.17 8.93
CA ASN A 60 3.20 -20.47 8.38
C ASN A 60 2.47 -21.35 9.41
N GLU A 61 1.86 -22.46 8.99
CA GLU A 61 1.14 -23.34 9.90
C GLU A 61 2.03 -23.92 11.01
N MET A 62 3.32 -24.15 10.73
CA MET A 62 4.29 -24.61 11.74
C MET A 62 4.55 -23.57 12.84
N THR A 63 4.67 -22.29 12.50
CA THR A 63 4.85 -21.21 13.48
C THR A 63 3.60 -21.00 14.31
N LYS A 64 2.40 -21.12 13.71
CA LYS A 64 1.13 -21.14 14.47
C LYS A 64 1.05 -22.32 15.44
N PHE A 65 1.45 -23.52 14.99
CA PHE A 65 1.48 -24.72 15.83
C PHE A 65 2.45 -24.55 17.01
N VAL A 66 3.67 -24.09 16.76
CA VAL A 66 4.67 -23.85 17.81
C VAL A 66 4.19 -22.78 18.80
N ASP A 67 3.61 -21.68 18.31
CA ASP A 67 3.04 -20.65 19.18
C ASP A 67 1.89 -21.18 20.03
N HIS A 68 1.04 -22.04 19.46
CA HIS A 68 -0.05 -22.69 20.18
C HIS A 68 0.47 -23.63 21.26
N MET A 69 1.44 -24.48 20.94
CA MET A 69 2.04 -25.42 21.90
C MET A 69 2.77 -24.69 23.03
N LYS A 70 3.55 -23.64 22.74
CA LYS A 70 4.20 -22.80 23.75
C LYS A 70 3.25 -22.13 24.74
N ARG A 71 2.01 -21.82 24.32
CA ARG A 71 0.99 -21.23 25.19
C ARG A 71 0.33 -22.26 26.10
N ASN A 72 0.16 -23.49 25.60
CA ASN A 72 -0.61 -24.53 26.30
C ASN A 72 0.25 -25.46 27.14
N ASP A 73 1.53 -25.63 26.77
CA ASP A 73 2.47 -26.51 27.42
C ASP A 73 3.78 -25.76 27.71
N ARG A 74 4.11 -25.62 28.99
CA ARG A 74 5.31 -24.89 29.45
C ARG A 74 6.59 -25.67 29.22
N ASP A 75 6.50 -26.99 29.09
CA ASP A 75 7.64 -27.89 28.90
C ASP A 75 7.84 -28.26 27.42
N PHE A 76 7.08 -27.62 26.52
CA PHE A 76 7.18 -27.85 25.09
C PHE A 76 8.51 -27.34 24.53
N ILE A 77 9.27 -28.26 23.92
CA ILE A 77 10.52 -27.97 23.21
C ILE A 77 10.35 -28.42 21.75
N PHE A 78 10.59 -27.49 20.82
CA PHE A 78 10.64 -27.77 19.39
C PHE A 78 12.10 -27.92 18.97
N PHE A 79 12.46 -29.07 18.40
CA PHE A 79 13.82 -29.42 17.97
C PHE A 79 13.94 -29.36 16.45
#